data_AF-A0A803SZU0-F1
#
_entry.id   AF-A0A803SZU0-F1
#
_cell.length_a   1.000
_cell.length_b   1.000
_cell.length_c   1.000
_cell.angle_alpha   90.00
_cell.angle_beta   90.00
_cell.angle_gamma   90.00
#
_symmetry.space_group_name_H-M   'P 1'
#
loop_
_entity.id
_entity.type
_entity.pdbx_description
1 polymer ?
#
loop_
_entity_poly.entity_id
_entity_poly.type
_entity_poly.pdbx_seq_one_letter_code
_entity_poly.pdbx_strand_id
1 'polypeptide(L)'
;MAASGLLRWKVAALLAALSTGLAAGGGTRTLVLLENLNLRDTHSLFLRSLADRGFDLSFRTADDPGLSLIKYGEFLYDNLIIFAPSVEDFGGNINVETIAAFIDGGGNVLVAAGSDIGDPLRELGSECGIEFDEEKTAVIDHHHYDVSDLGQHTLIVADSENLLKAPTIVGKKPLNPVLFRGVGMVADPDNPLVLDILIGSSTSYSFFPDKPITQYPHAVGKNTLLVAGLQARNNARVIFSGSLDFFSDAFFNSAVQKATPGSQRFPQTGNFELAVALSRWVFKEEGVLRVGEVSHHRVGETQPPSAYTVTDLVEYSIVIEKLSEGKWVPFDGDDIQLEFVRIDPFVRTFLKRNGVCASLAAHAVRALHPLGLPLLRRRLLHDGRPLPLQHRLPPHEGEGEGGLSGGHSAPSWAYGAPRQRAGKGREAFGGEATDPGMNLGWQHCGKTSAGTVFDPVLFFIPSQNKEAVPTGLSSFVVPRLATAPWGPCLWLVSEKGGRDVPVEHRPDGHLFGRARM
;
A
#
# COMPACT_ATOMS: atom_id res chain seq x y z
N MET A 1 1.14 -64.12 -6.84
CA MET A 1 1.79 -62.97 -6.16
C MET A 1 1.78 -61.67 -6.99
N ALA A 2 0.90 -61.49 -7.99
CA ALA A 2 0.91 -60.29 -8.85
C ALA A 2 -0.20 -59.26 -8.56
N ALA A 3 -1.18 -59.58 -7.70
CA ALA A 3 -2.36 -58.74 -7.47
C ALA A 3 -2.20 -57.67 -6.37
N SER A 4 -1.19 -57.79 -5.50
CA SER A 4 -0.97 -56.89 -4.36
C SER A 4 -0.17 -55.62 -4.69
N GLY A 5 0.54 -55.59 -5.83
CA GLY A 5 1.33 -54.44 -6.27
C GLY A 5 0.50 -53.31 -6.88
N LEU A 6 -0.53 -53.65 -7.66
CA LEU A 6 -1.38 -52.65 -8.33
C LEU A 6 -2.25 -51.86 -7.34
N LEU A 7 -2.68 -52.49 -6.24
CA LEU A 7 -3.51 -51.82 -5.23
C LEU A 7 -2.69 -50.80 -4.41
N ARG A 8 -1.41 -51.11 -4.13
CA ARG A 8 -0.50 -50.19 -3.45
C ARG A 8 -0.15 -48.95 -4.29
N TRP A 9 -0.01 -49.10 -5.60
CA TRP A 9 0.22 -47.98 -6.52
C TRP A 9 -1.02 -47.10 -6.68
N LYS A 10 -2.23 -47.69 -6.71
CA LYS A 10 -3.47 -46.91 -6.78
C LYS A 10 -3.76 -46.15 -5.48
N VAL A 11 -3.46 -46.71 -4.32
CA VAL A 11 -3.61 -46.03 -3.02
C VAL A 11 -2.54 -44.95 -2.82
N ALA A 12 -1.30 -45.17 -3.27
CA ALA A 12 -0.25 -44.15 -3.27
C ALA A 12 -0.57 -43.00 -4.25
N ALA A 13 -1.16 -43.28 -5.41
CA ALA A 13 -1.63 -42.27 -6.35
C ALA A 13 -2.86 -41.50 -5.83
N LEU A 14 -3.76 -42.14 -5.08
CA LEU A 14 -4.89 -41.47 -4.43
C LEU A 14 -4.46 -40.58 -3.25
N LEU A 15 -3.41 -40.97 -2.52
CA LEU A 15 -2.83 -40.17 -1.43
C LEU A 15 -1.96 -39.01 -1.96
N ALA A 16 -1.31 -39.18 -3.12
CA ALA A 16 -0.57 -38.10 -3.78
C ALA A 16 -1.49 -37.10 -4.52
N ALA A 17 -2.72 -37.50 -4.87
CA ALA A 17 -3.73 -36.63 -5.46
C ALA A 17 -4.51 -35.80 -4.42
N LEU A 18 -4.34 -36.07 -3.13
CA LEU A 18 -5.02 -35.35 -2.03
C LEU A 18 -4.16 -34.28 -1.35
N SER A 19 -2.95 -34.01 -1.85
CA SER A 19 -1.99 -33.09 -1.22
C SER A 19 -1.50 -31.97 -2.15
N THR A 20 -2.28 -31.58 -3.16
CA THR A 20 -2.02 -30.38 -3.97
C THR A 20 -3.03 -29.28 -3.64
N GLY A 21 -2.98 -28.83 -2.39
CA GLY A 21 -3.48 -27.54 -1.96
C GLY A 21 -2.31 -26.68 -1.50
N LEU A 22 -1.27 -26.54 -2.33
CA LEU A 22 -0.28 -25.48 -2.10
C LEU A 22 -0.94 -24.17 -2.49
N ALA A 23 -1.58 -23.51 -1.52
CA ALA A 23 -1.82 -22.08 -1.58
C ALA A 23 -0.45 -21.40 -1.55
N ALA A 24 0.21 -21.32 -2.71
CA ALA A 24 1.37 -20.46 -2.84
C ALA A 24 0.83 -19.04 -2.94
N GLY A 25 0.75 -18.33 -1.82
CA GLY A 25 0.28 -16.95 -1.75
C GLY A 25 -0.33 -16.64 -0.40
N GLY A 26 0.42 -15.96 0.48
CA GLY A 26 0.00 -15.65 1.84
C GLY A 26 -0.05 -16.86 2.77
N GLY A 27 0.01 -16.62 4.09
CA GLY A 27 -0.28 -17.68 5.05
C GLY A 27 -1.79 -17.91 5.15
N THR A 28 -2.19 -19.16 5.43
CA THR A 28 -3.60 -19.59 5.35
C THR A 28 -4.35 -19.47 6.68
N ARG A 29 -3.64 -19.22 7.78
CA ARG A 29 -4.23 -19.18 9.13
C ARG A 29 -4.91 -17.83 9.33
N THR A 30 -6.23 -17.86 9.47
CA THR A 30 -7.05 -16.65 9.56
C THR A 30 -7.84 -16.65 10.86
N LEU A 31 -7.65 -15.59 11.66
CA LEU A 31 -8.48 -15.33 12.83
C LEU A 31 -9.68 -14.48 12.42
N VAL A 32 -10.89 -14.94 12.75
CA VAL A 32 -12.12 -14.21 12.52
C VAL A 32 -12.71 -13.84 13.87
N LEU A 33 -12.66 -12.53 14.18
CA LEU A 33 -13.31 -11.94 15.34
C LEU A 33 -14.74 -11.60 14.96
N LEU A 34 -15.68 -12.18 15.69
CA LEU A 34 -17.10 -11.95 15.55
C LEU A 34 -17.63 -11.21 16.77
N GLU A 35 -18.58 -10.31 16.58
CA GLU A 35 -19.35 -9.75 17.70
C GLU A 35 -20.19 -10.82 18.39
N ASN A 36 -20.88 -11.61 17.57
CA ASN A 36 -21.80 -12.65 18.00
C ASN A 36 -21.58 -13.89 17.13
N LEU A 37 -21.66 -15.08 17.73
CA LEU A 37 -21.46 -16.34 17.00
C LEU A 37 -22.50 -16.56 15.88
N ASN A 38 -23.67 -15.93 15.99
CA ASN A 38 -24.73 -15.96 14.98
C ASN A 38 -24.30 -15.34 13.64
N LEU A 39 -23.29 -14.45 13.64
CA LEU A 39 -22.78 -13.84 12.40
C LEU A 39 -22.22 -14.88 11.43
N ARG A 40 -21.81 -16.04 11.94
CA ARG A 40 -21.36 -17.17 11.12
C ARG A 40 -22.46 -17.68 10.18
N ASP A 41 -23.71 -17.66 10.65
CA ASP A 41 -24.85 -18.14 9.88
C ASP A 41 -25.36 -17.06 8.91
N THR A 42 -25.26 -15.78 9.29
CA THR A 42 -25.72 -14.66 8.44
C THR A 42 -24.71 -14.24 7.35
N HIS A 43 -23.43 -14.55 7.54
CA HIS A 43 -22.33 -14.26 6.59
C HIS A 43 -21.73 -15.56 6.03
N SER A 44 -22.54 -16.61 5.97
CA SER A 44 -22.08 -17.96 5.68
C SER A 44 -21.52 -18.09 4.27
N LEU A 45 -22.05 -17.38 3.28
CA LEU A 45 -21.58 -17.43 1.89
C LEU A 45 -20.18 -16.85 1.75
N PHE A 46 -19.92 -15.70 2.40
CA PHE A 46 -18.59 -15.09 2.40
C PHE A 46 -17.56 -16.00 3.08
N LEU A 47 -17.86 -16.48 4.28
CA LEU A 47 -16.98 -17.32 5.07
C LEU A 47 -16.74 -18.69 4.41
N ARG A 48 -17.76 -19.29 3.80
CA ARG A 48 -17.60 -20.52 2.99
C ARG A 48 -16.70 -20.27 1.80
N SER A 49 -16.84 -19.13 1.11
CA SER A 49 -15.96 -18.82 -0.02
C SER A 49 -14.47 -18.78 0.38
N LEU A 50 -14.16 -18.31 1.60
CA LEU A 50 -12.80 -18.32 2.15
C LEU A 50 -12.34 -19.75 2.47
N ALA A 51 -13.17 -20.53 3.15
CA ALA A 51 -12.86 -21.92 3.46
C ALA A 51 -12.63 -22.77 2.20
N ASP A 52 -13.46 -22.58 1.16
CA ASP A 52 -13.36 -23.28 -0.13
C ASP A 52 -12.05 -22.95 -0.87
N ARG A 53 -11.44 -21.78 -0.61
CA ARG A 53 -10.12 -21.40 -1.13
C ARG A 53 -8.95 -21.92 -0.30
N GLY A 54 -9.21 -22.57 0.82
CA GLY A 54 -8.19 -23.23 1.65
C GLY A 54 -7.67 -22.41 2.84
N PHE A 55 -8.38 -21.36 3.25
CA PHE A 55 -8.07 -20.67 4.51
C PHE A 55 -8.54 -21.47 5.72
N ASP A 56 -7.69 -21.55 6.75
CA ASP A 56 -8.03 -22.14 8.05
C ASP A 56 -8.66 -21.06 8.94
N LEU A 57 -9.99 -21.09 9.03
CA LEU A 57 -10.78 -20.08 9.73
C LEU A 57 -10.97 -20.47 11.20
N SER A 58 -10.36 -19.69 12.09
CA SER A 58 -10.60 -19.79 13.53
C SER A 58 -11.58 -18.70 13.99
N PHE A 59 -12.74 -19.11 14.47
CA PHE A 59 -13.79 -18.19 14.92
C PHE A 59 -13.68 -17.95 16.42
N ARG A 60 -13.65 -16.67 16.81
CA ARG A 60 -13.62 -16.22 18.20
C ARG A 60 -14.53 -15.02 18.37
N THR A 61 -15.08 -14.86 19.57
CA THR A 61 -15.78 -13.62 19.93
C THR A 61 -14.75 -12.53 20.21
N ALA A 62 -15.02 -11.28 19.85
CA ALA A 62 -14.08 -10.18 20.00
C ALA A 62 -13.69 -9.89 21.46
N ASP A 63 -14.51 -10.30 22.43
CA ASP A 63 -14.33 -10.13 23.89
C ASP A 63 -13.66 -11.33 24.59
N ASP A 64 -13.26 -12.38 23.85
CA ASP A 64 -12.69 -13.61 24.45
C ASP A 64 -11.34 -13.31 25.14
N PRO A 65 -11.21 -13.52 26.47
CA PRO A 65 -9.97 -13.23 27.20
C PRO A 65 -8.78 -14.13 26.80
N GLY A 66 -9.04 -15.23 26.09
CA GLY A 66 -8.01 -16.14 25.57
C GLY A 66 -7.37 -15.69 24.25
N LEU A 67 -7.80 -14.55 23.69
CA LEU A 67 -7.31 -14.04 22.41
C LEU A 67 -5.85 -13.60 22.48
N SER A 68 -5.08 -14.04 21.48
CA SER A 68 -3.74 -13.52 21.24
C SER A 68 -3.32 -13.62 19.78
N LEU A 69 -2.71 -12.55 19.27
CA LEU A 69 -2.13 -12.49 17.92
C LEU A 69 -0.65 -12.89 17.92
N ILE A 70 0.06 -12.46 18.96
CA ILE A 70 1.51 -12.65 19.12
C ILE A 70 1.76 -13.46 20.38
N LYS A 71 2.56 -14.52 20.27
CA LYS A 71 3.01 -15.30 21.42
C LYS A 71 4.49 -15.58 21.31
N TYR A 72 5.26 -15.18 22.32
CA TYR A 72 6.72 -15.30 22.35
C TYR A 72 7.44 -14.68 21.14
N GLY A 73 6.87 -13.60 20.58
CA GLY A 73 7.44 -12.91 19.41
C GLY A 73 7.11 -13.54 18.05
N GLU A 74 6.27 -14.58 18.02
CA GLU A 74 5.79 -15.21 16.78
C GLU A 74 4.31 -14.88 16.56
N PHE A 75 3.95 -14.59 15.30
CA PHE A 75 2.56 -14.40 14.87
C PHE A 75 1.85 -15.74 14.73
N LEU A 76 0.77 -15.92 15.49
CA LEU A 76 -0.03 -17.15 15.49
C LEU A 76 -0.92 -17.27 14.24
N TYR A 77 -1.30 -16.14 13.67
CA TYR A 77 -2.16 -16.02 12.50
C TYR A 77 -1.47 -15.18 11.43
N ASP A 78 -1.85 -15.39 10.18
CA ASP A 78 -1.30 -14.67 9.03
C ASP A 78 -2.28 -13.58 8.55
N ASN A 79 -3.58 -13.80 8.77
CA ASN A 79 -4.64 -12.86 8.43
C ASN A 79 -5.61 -12.65 9.61
N LEU A 80 -6.18 -11.46 9.68
CA LEU A 80 -7.16 -11.07 10.69
C LEU A 80 -8.42 -10.50 10.00
N ILE A 81 -9.58 -10.99 10.39
CA ILE A 81 -10.89 -10.46 9.98
C ILE A 81 -11.62 -9.98 11.22
N ILE A 82 -12.09 -8.74 11.21
CA ILE A 82 -12.82 -8.13 12.31
C ILE A 82 -14.24 -7.80 11.85
N PHE A 83 -15.17 -8.67 12.22
CA PHE A 83 -16.62 -8.51 12.05
C PHE A 83 -17.27 -8.29 13.42
N ALA A 84 -16.80 -7.23 14.08
CA ALA A 84 -17.25 -6.80 15.40
C ALA A 84 -17.33 -5.27 15.44
N PRO A 85 -18.35 -4.67 14.79
CA PRO A 85 -18.44 -3.21 14.64
C PRO A 85 -18.57 -2.48 15.99
N SER A 86 -19.36 -3.02 16.92
CA SER A 86 -19.70 -2.43 18.22
C SER A 86 -18.74 -2.80 19.36
N VAL A 87 -17.54 -3.28 19.04
CA VAL A 87 -16.55 -3.64 20.06
C VAL A 87 -16.00 -2.39 20.74
N GLU A 88 -16.15 -2.30 22.06
CA GLU A 88 -15.58 -1.22 22.88
C GLU A 88 -14.17 -1.57 23.36
N ASP A 89 -13.92 -2.84 23.64
CA ASP A 89 -12.62 -3.36 24.06
C ASP A 89 -12.42 -4.76 23.47
N PHE A 90 -11.23 -5.01 22.93
CA PHE A 90 -10.86 -6.35 22.49
C PHE A 90 -10.42 -7.21 23.68
N GLY A 91 -10.73 -8.50 23.62
CA GLY A 91 -10.37 -9.47 24.64
C GLY A 91 -8.88 -9.84 24.65
N GLY A 92 -8.41 -10.28 25.82
CA GLY A 92 -7.08 -10.88 25.98
C GLY A 92 -5.95 -9.85 25.92
N ASN A 93 -5.02 -10.01 24.97
CA ASN A 93 -3.90 -9.09 24.76
C ASN A 93 -3.97 -8.33 23.43
N ILE A 94 -5.13 -8.32 22.78
CA ILE A 94 -5.34 -7.61 21.52
C ILE A 94 -5.74 -6.18 21.85
N ASN A 95 -4.89 -5.22 21.48
CA ASN A 95 -5.19 -3.78 21.50
C ASN A 95 -4.93 -3.20 20.10
N VAL A 96 -5.32 -1.94 19.86
CA VAL A 96 -5.04 -1.22 18.60
C VAL A 96 -3.55 -1.25 18.27
N GLU A 97 -2.67 -0.97 19.23
CA GLU A 97 -1.21 -1.06 19.07
C GLU A 97 -0.73 -2.46 18.66
N THR A 98 -1.39 -3.51 19.15
CA THR A 98 -1.03 -4.90 18.80
C THR A 98 -1.44 -5.23 17.36
N ILE A 99 -2.58 -4.71 16.92
CA ILE A 99 -3.05 -4.85 15.53
C ILE A 99 -2.16 -4.02 14.59
N ALA A 100 -1.75 -2.80 14.98
CA ALA A 100 -0.80 -2.00 14.23
C ALA A 100 0.55 -2.73 14.10
N ALA A 101 1.09 -3.29 15.19
CA ALA A 101 2.30 -4.12 15.15
C ALA A 101 2.14 -5.38 14.29
N PHE A 102 0.93 -5.96 14.23
CA PHE A 102 0.61 -7.07 13.34
C PHE A 102 0.65 -6.67 11.86
N ILE A 103 0.12 -5.49 11.52
CA ILE A 103 0.19 -4.90 10.16
C ILE A 103 1.65 -4.61 9.79
N ASP A 104 2.43 -4.03 10.71
CA ASP A 104 3.87 -3.78 10.52
C ASP A 104 4.67 -5.09 10.34
N GLY A 105 4.23 -6.16 11.00
CA GLY A 105 4.74 -7.53 10.83
C GLY A 105 4.41 -8.16 9.47
N GLY A 106 3.61 -7.51 8.62
CA GLY A 106 3.22 -7.98 7.29
C GLY A 106 1.89 -8.73 7.24
N GLY A 107 1.17 -8.79 8.37
CA GLY A 107 -0.16 -9.38 8.49
C GLY A 107 -1.21 -8.58 7.70
N ASN A 108 -2.22 -9.27 7.19
CA ASN A 108 -3.30 -8.63 6.43
C ASN A 108 -4.56 -8.54 7.29
N VAL A 109 -5.27 -7.42 7.21
CA VAL A 109 -6.44 -7.14 8.06
C VAL A 109 -7.63 -6.75 7.20
N LEU A 110 -8.80 -7.33 7.48
CA LEU A 110 -10.07 -6.90 6.90
C LEU A 110 -11.00 -6.49 8.04
N VAL A 111 -11.42 -5.23 8.06
CA VAL A 111 -12.32 -4.66 9.06
C VAL A 111 -13.64 -4.31 8.40
N ALA A 112 -14.74 -4.76 9.01
CA ALA A 112 -16.08 -4.30 8.65
C ALA A 112 -16.72 -3.61 9.85
N ALA A 113 -16.99 -2.31 9.69
CA ALA A 113 -17.67 -1.47 10.66
C ALA A 113 -19.17 -1.40 10.37
N GLY A 114 -19.91 -0.70 11.22
CA GLY A 114 -21.34 -0.45 11.09
C GLY A 114 -21.69 0.94 11.60
N SER A 115 -22.97 1.28 11.62
CA SER A 115 -23.43 2.52 12.25
C SER A 115 -23.22 2.53 13.77
N ASP A 116 -23.02 1.37 14.37
CA ASP A 116 -22.69 1.12 15.77
C ASP A 116 -21.17 0.96 15.98
N ILE A 117 -20.36 1.74 15.27
CA ILE A 117 -18.90 1.63 15.35
C ILE A 117 -18.37 1.99 16.75
N GLY A 118 -17.56 1.10 17.33
CA GLY A 118 -16.86 1.32 18.59
C GLY A 118 -15.52 2.05 18.44
N ASP A 119 -15.03 2.63 19.54
CA ASP A 119 -13.82 3.46 19.55
C ASP A 119 -12.53 2.76 19.07
N PRO A 120 -12.25 1.48 19.41
CA PRO A 120 -11.05 0.80 18.93
C PRO A 120 -10.96 0.69 17.40
N LEU A 121 -12.10 0.55 16.71
CA LEU A 121 -12.11 0.49 15.24
C LEU A 121 -11.85 1.86 14.62
N ARG A 122 -12.36 2.93 15.26
CA ARG A 122 -12.10 4.32 14.83
C ARG A 122 -10.64 4.68 15.02
N GLU A 123 -10.06 4.32 16.17
CA GLU A 123 -8.64 4.53 16.46
C GLU A 123 -7.74 3.74 15.49
N LEU A 124 -8.05 2.46 15.23
CA LEU A 124 -7.33 1.66 14.24
C LEU A 124 -7.40 2.26 12.82
N GLY A 125 -8.55 2.82 12.43
CA GLY A 125 -8.69 3.56 11.19
C GLY A 125 -7.78 4.78 11.15
N SER A 126 -7.77 5.58 12.23
CA SER A 126 -6.97 6.79 12.35
C SER A 126 -5.46 6.51 12.26
N GLU A 127 -4.98 5.43 12.90
CA GLU A 127 -3.60 4.95 12.76
C GLU A 127 -3.23 4.57 11.31
N CYS A 128 -4.23 4.17 10.51
CA CYS A 128 -4.07 3.86 9.10
C CYS A 128 -4.31 5.06 8.14
N GLY A 129 -4.61 6.25 8.67
CA GLY A 129 -4.92 7.45 7.89
C GLY A 129 -6.33 7.48 7.29
N ILE A 130 -7.27 6.76 7.90
CA ILE A 130 -8.69 6.73 7.51
C ILE A 130 -9.54 7.12 8.72
N GLU A 131 -10.29 8.21 8.61
CA GLU A 131 -11.16 8.69 9.67
C GLU A 131 -12.57 8.15 9.47
N PHE A 132 -13.05 7.36 10.42
CA PHE A 132 -14.45 6.97 10.50
C PHE A 132 -15.29 8.07 11.14
N ASP A 133 -16.53 8.19 10.68
CA ASP A 133 -17.51 9.07 11.30
C ASP A 133 -17.94 8.56 12.70
N GLU A 134 -18.73 9.36 13.42
CA GLU A 134 -19.17 9.06 14.78
C GLU A 134 -20.13 7.86 14.85
N GLU A 135 -20.22 7.23 16.03
CA GLU A 135 -21.25 6.24 16.32
C GLU A 135 -22.65 6.83 16.07
N LYS A 136 -23.58 6.00 15.57
CA LYS A 136 -24.97 6.33 15.17
C LYS A 136 -25.09 7.22 13.94
N THR A 137 -23.99 7.49 13.24
CA THR A 137 -24.05 8.08 11.90
C THR A 137 -24.26 6.99 10.85
N ALA A 138 -24.82 7.37 9.72
CA ALA A 138 -24.92 6.51 8.55
C ALA A 138 -24.71 7.34 7.29
N VAL A 139 -24.25 6.69 6.22
CA VAL A 139 -24.27 7.29 4.90
C VAL A 139 -25.72 7.38 4.42
N ILE A 140 -26.17 8.58 4.11
CA ILE A 140 -27.52 8.90 3.67
C ILE A 140 -27.45 9.43 2.24
N ASP A 141 -28.33 8.94 1.37
CA ASP A 141 -28.50 9.48 0.02
C ASP A 141 -29.97 9.42 -0.41
N HIS A 142 -30.61 10.57 -0.52
CA HIS A 142 -32.01 10.64 -0.91
C HIS A 142 -32.27 10.45 -2.41
N HIS A 143 -31.22 10.33 -3.25
CA HIS A 143 -31.35 10.13 -4.69
C HIS A 143 -31.05 8.69 -5.12
N HIS A 144 -30.08 8.04 -4.46
CA HIS A 144 -29.58 6.71 -4.84
C HIS A 144 -29.81 5.65 -3.76
N TYR A 145 -31.00 5.64 -3.15
CA TYR A 145 -31.40 4.59 -2.21
C TYR A 145 -32.19 3.47 -2.89
N ASP A 146 -32.16 2.28 -2.29
CA ASP A 146 -32.92 1.12 -2.79
C ASP A 146 -34.39 1.18 -2.38
N VAL A 147 -35.27 0.62 -3.20
CA VAL A 147 -36.72 0.54 -2.90
C VAL A 147 -37.05 -0.26 -1.63
N SER A 148 -36.15 -1.13 -1.17
CA SER A 148 -36.30 -1.91 0.06
C SER A 148 -35.85 -1.17 1.33
N ASP A 149 -35.44 0.09 1.21
CA ASP A 149 -35.09 0.93 2.35
C ASP A 149 -36.28 1.14 3.32
N LEU A 150 -35.98 1.34 4.59
CA LEU A 150 -36.96 1.50 5.68
C LEU A 150 -37.51 2.94 5.81
N GLY A 151 -37.16 3.84 4.88
CA GLY A 151 -37.65 5.22 4.82
C GLY A 151 -36.66 6.26 5.35
N GLN A 152 -35.48 5.84 5.82
CA GLN A 152 -34.42 6.75 6.29
C GLN A 152 -33.38 7.04 5.21
N HIS A 153 -33.49 6.40 4.05
CA HIS A 153 -32.60 6.52 2.88
C HIS A 153 -31.15 6.20 3.23
N THR A 154 -30.94 5.17 4.07
CA THR A 154 -29.63 4.71 4.55
C THR A 154 -29.13 3.46 3.80
N LEU A 155 -30.02 2.77 3.07
CA LEU A 155 -29.64 1.69 2.16
C LEU A 155 -29.24 2.27 0.80
N ILE A 156 -27.94 2.46 0.62
CA ILE A 156 -27.35 3.13 -0.54
C ILE A 156 -27.09 2.12 -1.65
N VAL A 157 -27.44 2.51 -2.88
CA VAL A 157 -27.08 1.81 -4.11
C VAL A 157 -25.89 2.52 -4.72
N ALA A 158 -24.69 1.95 -4.56
CA ALA A 158 -23.49 2.47 -5.18
C ALA A 158 -23.30 1.86 -6.58
N ASP A 159 -23.15 2.71 -7.59
CA ASP A 159 -22.90 2.27 -8.97
C ASP A 159 -21.45 1.85 -9.17
N SER A 160 -21.22 0.98 -10.15
CA SER A 160 -19.87 0.56 -10.56
C SER A 160 -18.98 1.71 -11.06
N GLU A 161 -19.56 2.87 -11.39
CA GLU A 161 -18.81 4.06 -11.82
C GLU A 161 -18.01 4.69 -10.67
N ASN A 162 -18.48 4.54 -9.44
CA ASN A 162 -17.83 5.04 -8.23
C ASN A 162 -16.74 4.08 -7.70
N LEU A 163 -16.50 2.99 -8.43
CA LEU A 163 -15.53 1.99 -8.04
C LEU A 163 -14.15 2.33 -8.59
N LEU A 164 -13.10 2.01 -7.83
CA LEU A 164 -11.72 2.15 -8.28
C LEU A 164 -11.49 1.35 -9.56
N LYS A 165 -10.96 2.02 -10.59
CA LYS A 165 -10.65 1.42 -11.89
C LYS A 165 -9.35 0.62 -11.84
N ALA A 166 -9.31 -0.40 -10.98
CA ALA A 166 -8.16 -1.28 -10.76
C ALA A 166 -8.59 -2.76 -10.79
N PRO A 167 -8.51 -3.46 -11.94
CA PRO A 167 -9.08 -4.80 -12.10
C PRO A 167 -8.45 -5.86 -11.19
N THR A 168 -7.26 -5.61 -10.66
CA THR A 168 -6.58 -6.46 -9.67
C THR A 168 -7.26 -6.41 -8.30
N ILE A 169 -7.86 -5.28 -7.92
CA ILE A 169 -8.52 -5.08 -6.62
C ILE A 169 -9.99 -5.45 -6.72
N VAL A 170 -10.68 -4.91 -7.73
CA VAL A 170 -12.16 -4.98 -7.82
C VAL A 170 -12.66 -6.11 -8.74
N GLY A 171 -11.73 -6.82 -9.39
CA GLY A 171 -12.04 -7.85 -10.36
C GLY A 171 -12.16 -7.32 -11.80
N LYS A 172 -12.17 -8.26 -12.75
CA LYS A 172 -12.16 -7.96 -14.20
C LYS A 172 -13.56 -7.87 -14.81
N LYS A 173 -14.58 -8.39 -14.12
CA LYS A 173 -15.94 -8.46 -14.64
C LYS A 173 -16.69 -7.16 -14.33
N PRO A 174 -17.57 -6.69 -15.24
CA PRO A 174 -18.46 -5.59 -14.92
C PRO A 174 -19.41 -6.04 -13.81
N LEU A 175 -19.52 -5.23 -12.75
CA LEU A 175 -20.34 -5.51 -11.59
C LEU A 175 -21.72 -4.86 -11.75
N ASN A 176 -22.74 -5.53 -11.25
CA ASN A 176 -24.04 -4.90 -11.00
C ASN A 176 -23.89 -3.88 -9.85
N PRO A 177 -24.84 -2.93 -9.69
CA PRO A 177 -24.84 -2.03 -8.54
C PRO A 177 -24.74 -2.78 -7.21
N VAL A 178 -24.03 -2.18 -6.26
CA VAL A 178 -23.78 -2.76 -4.94
C VAL A 178 -24.63 -2.07 -3.89
N LEU A 179 -25.12 -2.85 -2.93
CA LEU A 179 -25.85 -2.35 -1.77
C LEU A 179 -24.89 -2.11 -0.62
N PHE A 180 -25.05 -0.97 0.03
CA PHE A 180 -24.24 -0.57 1.17
C PHE A 180 -25.13 0.04 2.25
N ARG A 181 -24.88 -0.32 3.51
CA ARG A 181 -25.54 0.29 4.66
C ARG A 181 -24.58 0.32 5.84
N GLY A 182 -24.18 1.50 6.27
CA GLY A 182 -23.25 1.65 7.38
C GLY A 182 -22.68 3.05 7.47
N VAL A 183 -21.52 3.16 8.13
CA VAL A 183 -20.85 4.42 8.43
C VAL A 183 -19.98 4.89 7.25
N GLY A 184 -19.89 6.20 7.07
CA GLY A 184 -18.98 6.81 6.10
C GLY A 184 -17.58 6.98 6.68
N MET A 185 -16.58 7.00 5.82
CA MET A 185 -15.21 7.35 6.21
C MET A 185 -14.60 8.38 5.25
N VAL A 186 -13.55 9.05 5.69
CA VAL A 186 -12.76 9.99 4.89
C VAL A 186 -11.29 9.57 4.98
N ALA A 187 -10.58 9.61 3.85
CA ALA A 187 -9.14 9.38 3.83
C ALA A 187 -8.40 10.71 3.97
N ASP A 188 -7.24 10.68 4.63
CA ASP A 188 -6.31 11.81 4.64
C ASP A 188 -5.72 12.03 3.23
N PRO A 189 -5.95 13.20 2.59
CA PRO A 189 -5.39 13.51 1.27
C PRO A 189 -3.85 13.51 1.23
N ASP A 190 -3.20 13.72 2.37
CA ASP A 190 -1.73 13.74 2.47
C ASP A 190 -1.12 12.34 2.50
N ASN A 191 -1.94 11.29 2.71
CA ASN A 191 -1.47 9.91 2.74
C ASN A 191 -1.51 9.25 1.35
N PRO A 192 -0.36 9.05 0.68
CA PRO A 192 -0.33 8.47 -0.66
C PRO A 192 -0.56 6.95 -0.69
N LEU A 193 -0.63 6.29 0.47
CA LEU A 193 -0.76 4.83 0.59
C LEU A 193 -2.21 4.35 0.66
N VAL A 194 -3.15 5.26 0.90
CA VAL A 194 -4.58 4.98 0.98
C VAL A 194 -5.17 4.90 -0.44
N LEU A 195 -6.09 3.98 -0.62
CA LEU A 195 -6.77 3.68 -1.86
C LEU A 195 -8.28 3.81 -1.65
N ASP A 196 -8.90 4.71 -2.40
CA ASP A 196 -10.35 4.88 -2.41
C ASP A 196 -10.97 3.78 -3.29
N ILE A 197 -11.42 2.68 -2.67
CA ILE A 197 -11.91 1.51 -3.41
C ILE A 197 -13.34 1.75 -3.91
N LEU A 198 -14.23 2.17 -3.02
CA LEU A 198 -15.62 2.48 -3.34
C LEU A 198 -16.00 3.80 -2.68
N ILE A 199 -16.37 4.78 -3.51
CA ILE A 199 -16.80 6.09 -3.05
C ILE A 199 -18.33 6.23 -3.13
N GLY A 200 -18.86 7.15 -2.32
CA GLY A 200 -20.25 7.56 -2.35
C GLY A 200 -20.60 8.33 -3.63
N SER A 201 -21.90 8.54 -3.85
CA SER A 201 -22.38 9.37 -4.94
C SER A 201 -22.06 10.85 -4.68
N SER A 202 -22.28 11.72 -5.67
CA SER A 202 -22.15 13.17 -5.44
C SER A 202 -23.22 13.75 -4.50
N THR A 203 -24.28 12.99 -4.19
CA THR A 203 -25.40 13.42 -3.36
C THR A 203 -25.42 12.76 -1.98
N SER A 204 -24.52 11.82 -1.71
CA SER A 204 -24.41 11.17 -0.40
C SER A 204 -23.73 12.08 0.62
N TYR A 205 -24.12 11.95 1.88
CA TYR A 205 -23.44 12.57 3.02
C TYR A 205 -23.55 11.63 4.22
N SER A 206 -22.61 11.73 5.17
CA SER A 206 -22.65 10.96 6.41
C SER A 206 -23.08 11.85 7.57
N PHE A 207 -24.18 11.50 8.23
CA PHE A 207 -24.71 12.22 9.39
C PHE A 207 -25.65 11.33 10.22
N PHE A 208 -26.12 11.85 11.36
CA PHE A 208 -27.16 11.22 12.16
C PHE A 208 -28.52 11.25 11.43
N PRO A 209 -29.15 10.10 11.12
CA PRO A 209 -30.43 10.07 10.38
C PRO A 209 -31.58 10.79 11.10
N ASP A 210 -31.62 10.70 12.44
CA ASP A 210 -32.73 11.22 13.24
C ASP A 210 -32.56 12.67 13.71
N LYS A 211 -31.41 13.30 13.42
CA LYS A 211 -31.10 14.66 13.91
C LYS A 211 -31.04 15.65 12.74
N PRO A 212 -31.52 16.89 12.93
CA PRO A 212 -31.33 17.93 11.93
C PRO A 212 -29.84 18.28 11.79
N ILE A 213 -29.41 18.57 10.56
CA ILE A 213 -28.04 18.96 10.25
C ILE A 213 -27.79 20.37 10.82
N THR A 214 -27.00 20.44 11.89
CA THR A 214 -26.59 21.72 12.52
C THR A 214 -25.17 22.11 12.19
N GLN A 215 -24.31 21.13 11.93
CA GLN A 215 -22.89 21.29 11.64
C GLN A 215 -22.59 20.77 10.23
N TYR A 216 -21.43 21.13 9.69
CA TYR A 216 -21.00 20.55 8.44
C TYR A 216 -20.76 19.04 8.64
N PRO A 217 -21.42 18.16 7.87
CA PRO A 217 -21.24 16.72 8.02
C PRO A 217 -19.79 16.30 7.76
N HIS A 218 -19.34 15.23 8.42
CA HIS A 218 -17.95 14.78 8.36
C HIS A 218 -17.53 14.39 6.92
N ALA A 219 -18.36 13.58 6.26
CA ALA A 219 -18.17 13.18 4.87
C ALA A 219 -19.33 13.71 4.00
N VAL A 220 -19.01 14.41 2.91
CA VAL A 220 -20.00 14.99 1.98
C VAL A 220 -19.61 14.75 0.53
N GLY A 221 -20.59 14.35 -0.28
CA GLY A 221 -20.45 14.10 -1.70
C GLY A 221 -19.49 12.95 -2.00
N LYS A 222 -18.72 13.09 -3.07
CA LYS A 222 -17.78 12.07 -3.58
C LYS A 222 -16.59 11.80 -2.67
N ASN A 223 -16.34 12.66 -1.68
CA ASN A 223 -15.28 12.43 -0.69
C ASN A 223 -15.70 11.40 0.37
N THR A 224 -16.98 11.02 0.41
CA THR A 224 -17.47 9.95 1.27
C THR A 224 -16.93 8.62 0.77
N LEU A 225 -16.09 7.96 1.56
CA LEU A 225 -15.60 6.62 1.27
C LEU A 225 -16.51 5.59 1.94
N LEU A 226 -16.85 4.55 1.21
CA LEU A 226 -17.65 3.41 1.70
C LEU A 226 -16.74 2.21 1.98
N VAL A 227 -15.74 2.02 1.10
CA VAL A 227 -14.67 1.02 1.25
C VAL A 227 -13.35 1.69 0.94
N ALA A 228 -12.41 1.62 1.88
CA ALA A 228 -11.05 2.11 1.73
C ALA A 228 -10.06 0.94 1.85
N GLY A 229 -8.95 1.04 1.13
CA GLY A 229 -7.83 0.13 1.23
C GLY A 229 -6.58 0.88 1.67
N LEU A 230 -5.71 0.20 2.40
CA LEU A 230 -4.36 0.68 2.69
C LEU A 230 -3.37 -0.36 2.17
N GLN A 231 -2.36 0.10 1.42
CA GLN A 231 -1.19 -0.71 1.12
C GLN A 231 0.04 -0.12 1.83
N ALA A 232 0.46 -0.78 2.91
CA ALA A 232 1.62 -0.36 3.68
C ALA A 232 2.93 -0.59 2.92
N ARG A 233 4.01 0.05 3.37
CA ARG A 233 5.35 -0.02 2.73
C ARG A 233 5.97 -1.42 2.76
N ASN A 234 5.61 -2.22 3.74
CA ASN A 234 5.96 -3.64 3.85
C ASN A 234 5.04 -4.55 3.00
N ASN A 235 4.15 -3.97 2.19
CA ASN A 235 3.10 -4.65 1.43
C ASN A 235 2.07 -5.41 2.27
N ALA A 236 1.86 -5.04 3.54
CA ALA A 236 0.65 -5.42 4.26
C ALA A 236 -0.56 -4.75 3.60
N ARG A 237 -1.68 -5.49 3.54
CA ARG A 237 -2.92 -5.02 2.93
C ARG A 237 -3.99 -4.95 4.00
N VAL A 238 -4.62 -3.80 4.07
CA VAL A 238 -5.74 -3.57 4.98
C VAL A 238 -6.94 -3.09 4.16
N ILE A 239 -8.12 -3.63 4.44
CA ILE A 239 -9.38 -3.06 3.95
C ILE A 239 -10.22 -2.64 5.14
N PHE A 240 -10.75 -1.42 5.03
CA PHE A 240 -11.79 -0.89 5.89
C PHE A 240 -13.07 -0.80 5.09
N SER A 241 -14.09 -1.54 5.50
CA SER A 241 -15.45 -1.44 4.98
C SER A 241 -16.32 -0.79 6.03
N GLY A 242 -17.07 0.25 5.67
CA GLY A 242 -17.98 0.93 6.58
C GLY A 242 -19.27 0.16 6.88
N SER A 243 -19.43 -1.05 6.31
CA SER A 243 -20.66 -1.84 6.42
C SER A 243 -20.35 -3.32 6.61
N LEU A 244 -20.78 -3.89 7.74
CA LEU A 244 -20.81 -5.33 7.97
C LEU A 244 -21.83 -6.01 7.05
N ASP A 245 -23.00 -5.40 6.90
CA ASP A 245 -24.09 -5.89 6.04
C ASP A 245 -23.65 -6.08 4.58
N PHE A 246 -22.64 -5.33 4.11
CA PHE A 246 -22.05 -5.48 2.78
C PHE A 246 -21.60 -6.92 2.49
N PHE A 247 -21.13 -7.65 3.51
CA PHE A 247 -20.67 -9.04 3.43
C PHE A 247 -21.76 -10.07 3.79
N SER A 248 -22.99 -9.63 4.05
CA SER A 248 -24.07 -10.50 4.50
C SER A 248 -24.70 -11.31 3.37
N ASP A 249 -25.21 -12.49 3.73
CA ASP A 249 -25.94 -13.36 2.79
C ASP A 249 -27.23 -12.70 2.29
N ALA A 250 -27.81 -11.78 3.07
CA ALA A 250 -28.99 -11.01 2.68
C ALA A 250 -28.70 -10.09 1.49
N PHE A 251 -27.58 -9.35 1.53
CA PHE A 251 -27.21 -8.43 0.44
C PHE A 251 -26.67 -9.18 -0.78
N PHE A 252 -26.07 -10.35 -0.61
CA PHE A 252 -25.64 -11.17 -1.75
C PHE A 252 -26.79 -11.75 -2.58
N ASN A 253 -27.92 -12.04 -1.94
CA ASN A 253 -29.08 -12.67 -2.58
C ASN A 253 -30.21 -11.69 -2.91
N SER A 254 -30.08 -10.42 -2.55
CA SER A 254 -31.11 -9.42 -2.85
C SER A 254 -31.09 -8.99 -4.32
N ALA A 255 -32.24 -8.51 -4.78
CA ALA A 255 -32.33 -7.72 -5.99
C ALA A 255 -32.07 -6.25 -5.64
N VAL A 256 -31.52 -5.48 -6.59
CA VAL A 256 -31.26 -4.04 -6.41
C VAL A 256 -32.06 -3.23 -7.42
N GLN A 257 -32.74 -2.21 -6.93
CA GLN A 257 -33.46 -1.24 -7.72
C GLN A 257 -33.49 0.11 -7.00
N LYS A 258 -32.93 1.14 -7.63
CA LYS A 258 -33.02 2.52 -7.13
C LYS A 258 -34.47 2.98 -7.06
N ALA A 259 -34.85 3.72 -6.02
CA ALA A 259 -36.21 4.26 -5.89
C ALA A 259 -36.56 5.33 -6.94
N THR A 260 -35.57 5.84 -7.69
CA THR A 260 -35.80 6.79 -8.78
C THR A 260 -36.72 6.21 -9.86
N PRO A 261 -37.75 6.96 -10.32
CA PRO A 261 -38.65 6.49 -11.37
C PRO A 261 -37.90 6.09 -12.65
N GLY A 262 -38.21 4.90 -13.18
CA GLY A 262 -37.60 4.39 -14.42
C GLY A 262 -36.23 3.72 -14.24
N SER A 263 -35.78 3.52 -13.00
CA SER A 263 -34.55 2.77 -12.70
C SER A 263 -34.65 1.31 -13.15
N GLN A 264 -33.53 0.77 -13.65
CA GLN A 264 -33.44 -0.64 -13.98
C GLN A 264 -33.36 -1.48 -12.69
N ARG A 265 -34.17 -2.54 -12.64
CA ARG A 265 -34.09 -3.56 -11.59
C ARG A 265 -33.10 -4.65 -12.00
N PHE A 266 -32.12 -4.92 -11.16
CA PHE A 266 -31.19 -6.02 -11.33
C PHE A 266 -31.61 -7.19 -10.42
N PRO A 267 -31.64 -8.43 -10.93
CA PRO A 267 -32.09 -9.58 -10.15
C PRO A 267 -31.10 -9.98 -9.04
N GLN A 268 -29.83 -9.61 -9.17
CA GLN A 268 -28.77 -9.95 -8.24
C GLN A 268 -27.82 -8.76 -8.07
N THR A 269 -27.38 -8.51 -6.84
CA THR A 269 -26.40 -7.46 -6.53
C THR A 269 -24.97 -7.83 -6.98
N GLY A 270 -24.12 -6.82 -7.12
CA GLY A 270 -22.68 -7.03 -7.35
C GLY A 270 -21.87 -7.34 -6.08
N ASN A 271 -22.51 -7.40 -4.89
CA ASN A 271 -21.81 -7.46 -3.61
C ASN A 271 -20.93 -8.70 -3.47
N PHE A 272 -21.43 -9.88 -3.87
CA PHE A 272 -20.67 -11.13 -3.70
C PHE A 272 -19.39 -11.14 -4.54
N GLU A 273 -19.50 -10.74 -5.81
CA GLU A 273 -18.35 -10.71 -6.71
C GLU A 273 -17.29 -9.70 -6.23
N LEU A 274 -17.73 -8.53 -5.75
CA LEU A 274 -16.84 -7.52 -5.19
C LEU A 274 -16.21 -7.97 -3.87
N ALA A 275 -16.98 -8.51 -2.93
CA ALA A 275 -16.48 -9.01 -1.65
C ALA A 275 -15.43 -10.11 -1.84
N VAL A 276 -15.66 -11.02 -2.79
CA VAL A 276 -14.66 -12.03 -3.17
C VAL A 276 -13.42 -11.36 -3.74
N ALA A 277 -13.53 -10.45 -4.71
CA ALA A 277 -12.37 -9.76 -5.29
C ALA A 277 -11.53 -9.03 -4.23
N LEU A 278 -12.18 -8.31 -3.32
CA LEU A 278 -11.52 -7.62 -2.20
C LEU A 278 -10.78 -8.60 -1.29
N SER A 279 -11.42 -9.73 -0.92
CA SER A 279 -10.76 -10.73 -0.08
C SER A 279 -9.54 -11.38 -0.75
N ARG A 280 -9.59 -11.61 -2.07
CA ARG A 280 -8.45 -12.14 -2.84
C ARG A 280 -7.30 -11.16 -2.92
N TRP A 281 -7.61 -9.86 -3.01
CA TRP A 281 -6.59 -8.82 -2.94
C TRP A 281 -6.00 -8.71 -1.54
N VAL A 282 -6.79 -8.59 -0.47
CA VAL A 282 -6.27 -8.43 0.90
C VAL A 282 -5.40 -9.60 1.33
N PHE A 283 -5.84 -10.83 1.09
CA PHE A 283 -5.10 -12.03 1.52
C PHE A 283 -4.01 -12.48 0.53
N LYS A 284 -3.53 -11.57 -0.32
CA LYS A 284 -2.37 -11.79 -1.20
C LYS A 284 -2.53 -12.98 -2.16
N GLU A 285 -3.75 -13.29 -2.59
CA GLU A 285 -3.98 -14.26 -3.67
C GLU A 285 -3.82 -13.61 -5.05
N GLU A 286 -4.30 -12.38 -5.20
CA GLU A 286 -4.22 -11.62 -6.45
C GLU A 286 -3.29 -10.41 -6.27
N GLY A 287 -2.62 -10.05 -7.36
CA GLY A 287 -1.81 -8.84 -7.38
C GLY A 287 -0.50 -8.94 -6.59
N VAL A 288 0.14 -10.12 -6.55
CA VAL A 288 1.45 -10.26 -5.90
C VAL A 288 2.54 -10.39 -6.96
N LEU A 289 3.58 -9.57 -6.82
CA LEU A 289 4.79 -9.64 -7.63
C LEU A 289 5.97 -10.06 -6.77
N ARG A 290 6.90 -10.79 -7.36
CA ARG A 290 8.18 -11.15 -6.77
C ARG A 290 9.29 -10.84 -7.74
N VAL A 291 10.39 -10.32 -7.20
CA VAL A 291 11.65 -10.18 -7.92
C VAL A 291 12.45 -11.45 -7.74
N GLY A 292 12.83 -12.05 -8.87
CA GLY A 292 13.73 -13.20 -8.93
C GLY A 292 15.18 -12.75 -9.02
N GLU A 293 15.97 -13.53 -9.77
CA GLU A 293 17.38 -13.24 -9.99
C GLU A 293 17.57 -11.93 -10.76
N VAL A 294 18.56 -11.15 -10.31
CA VAL A 294 19.05 -9.95 -10.99
C VAL A 294 20.48 -10.24 -11.43
N SER A 295 20.78 -9.94 -12.69
CA SER A 295 22.13 -10.07 -13.24
C SER A 295 22.56 -8.81 -13.97
N HIS A 296 23.85 -8.54 -13.93
CA HIS A 296 24.46 -7.45 -14.66
C HIS A 296 25.90 -7.79 -15.01
N HIS A 297 26.34 -7.39 -16.19
CA HIS A 297 27.69 -7.68 -16.69
C HIS A 297 28.04 -6.70 -17.82
N ARG A 298 29.31 -6.65 -18.20
CA ARG A 298 29.70 -5.94 -19.43
C ARG A 298 29.16 -6.67 -20.64
N VAL A 299 28.80 -5.95 -21.70
CA VAL A 299 28.33 -6.58 -22.93
C VAL A 299 29.41 -7.52 -23.49
N GLY A 300 29.07 -8.80 -23.66
CA GLY A 300 30.00 -9.84 -24.12
C GLY A 300 30.63 -10.69 -23.01
N GLU A 301 30.47 -10.30 -21.75
CA GLU A 301 30.85 -11.08 -20.57
C GLU A 301 29.61 -11.77 -19.95
N THR A 302 29.82 -12.71 -19.04
CA THR A 302 28.72 -13.41 -18.34
C THR A 302 28.69 -13.15 -16.84
N GLN A 303 29.79 -12.65 -16.28
CA GLN A 303 29.92 -12.35 -14.85
C GLN A 303 30.05 -10.84 -14.63
N PRO A 304 29.55 -10.31 -13.51
CA PRO A 304 29.78 -8.93 -13.13
C PRO A 304 31.28 -8.70 -12.85
N PRO A 305 31.91 -7.65 -13.41
CA PRO A 305 33.25 -7.24 -13.02
C PRO A 305 33.23 -6.63 -11.60
N SER A 306 34.38 -6.66 -10.91
CA SER A 306 34.52 -6.04 -9.58
C SER A 306 34.32 -4.53 -9.59
N ALA A 307 34.66 -3.87 -10.69
CA ALA A 307 34.41 -2.45 -10.90
C ALA A 307 34.14 -2.17 -12.37
N TYR A 308 33.14 -1.34 -12.63
CA TYR A 308 32.88 -0.81 -13.96
C TYR A 308 33.76 0.41 -14.21
N THR A 309 34.28 0.51 -15.43
CA THR A 309 34.97 1.71 -15.89
C THR A 309 33.98 2.68 -16.50
N VAL A 310 34.39 3.95 -16.51
CA VAL A 310 33.62 5.03 -17.13
C VAL A 310 33.36 4.68 -18.59
N THR A 311 32.12 4.87 -19.07
CA THR A 311 31.66 4.54 -20.43
C THR A 311 31.60 3.05 -20.78
N ASP A 312 31.71 2.15 -19.80
CA ASP A 312 31.46 0.72 -20.04
C ASP A 312 30.04 0.47 -20.54
N LEU A 313 29.90 -0.42 -21.53
CA LEU A 313 28.61 -0.94 -21.95
C LEU A 313 28.16 -2.03 -20.98
N VAL A 314 27.02 -1.79 -20.31
CA VAL A 314 26.49 -2.69 -19.28
C VAL A 314 25.15 -3.26 -19.74
N GLU A 315 25.00 -4.57 -19.62
CA GLU A 315 23.72 -5.26 -19.75
C GLU A 315 23.16 -5.54 -18.36
N TYR A 316 21.88 -5.23 -18.16
CA TYR A 316 21.14 -5.47 -16.93
C TYR A 316 19.94 -6.35 -17.23
N SER A 317 19.73 -7.38 -16.42
CA SER A 317 18.59 -8.28 -16.51
C SER A 317 17.99 -8.55 -15.13
N ILE A 318 16.66 -8.68 -15.10
CA ILE A 318 15.87 -8.97 -13.90
C ILE A 318 14.73 -9.92 -14.25
N VAL A 319 14.51 -10.92 -13.41
CA VAL A 319 13.34 -11.79 -13.48
C VAL A 319 12.24 -11.23 -12.59
N ILE A 320 11.03 -11.07 -13.14
CA ILE A 320 9.86 -10.63 -12.37
C ILE A 320 8.75 -11.64 -12.60
N GLU A 321 8.21 -12.13 -11.49
CA GLU A 321 7.15 -13.14 -11.48
C GLU A 321 5.90 -12.56 -10.82
N LYS A 322 4.75 -12.90 -11.37
CA LYS A 322 3.43 -12.64 -10.80
C LYS A 322 2.88 -13.94 -10.22
N LEU A 323 2.23 -13.84 -9.07
CA LEU A 323 1.44 -14.93 -8.55
C LEU A 323 0.07 -14.99 -9.26
N SER A 324 -0.25 -16.15 -9.83
CA SER A 324 -1.54 -16.43 -10.47
C SER A 324 -1.97 -17.86 -10.13
N GLU A 325 -3.12 -18.01 -9.47
CA GLU A 325 -3.71 -19.31 -9.11
C GLU A 325 -2.73 -20.25 -8.37
N GLY A 326 -1.98 -19.71 -7.41
CA GLY A 326 -1.01 -20.49 -6.64
C GLY A 326 0.26 -20.87 -7.41
N LYS A 327 0.50 -20.30 -8.59
CA LYS A 327 1.72 -20.51 -9.38
C LYS A 327 2.38 -19.19 -9.70
N TRP A 328 3.71 -19.18 -9.60
CA TRP A 328 4.52 -18.07 -10.07
C TRP A 328 4.66 -18.15 -11.59
N VAL A 329 4.18 -17.13 -12.27
CA VAL A 329 4.24 -17.00 -13.73
C VAL A 329 5.03 -15.75 -14.10
N PRO A 330 5.68 -15.73 -15.27
CA PRO A 330 6.20 -14.50 -15.87
C PRO A 330 5.29 -13.28 -15.75
N PHE A 331 5.80 -12.18 -15.19
CA PHE A 331 5.07 -10.90 -15.22
C PHE A 331 5.07 -10.30 -16.62
N ASP A 332 3.95 -9.73 -17.01
CA ASP A 332 3.74 -9.06 -18.29
C ASP A 332 3.56 -7.58 -18.03
N GLY A 333 4.67 -6.83 -18.00
CA GLY A 333 4.70 -5.40 -17.75
C GLY A 333 5.42 -4.66 -18.85
N ASP A 334 4.69 -3.78 -19.55
CA ASP A 334 5.22 -3.00 -20.68
C ASP A 334 5.94 -1.71 -20.25
N ASP A 335 5.72 -1.27 -19.01
CA ASP A 335 6.10 0.05 -18.50
C ASP A 335 7.13 -0.01 -17.37
N ILE A 336 7.87 -1.10 -17.26
CA ILE A 336 8.88 -1.29 -16.21
C ILE A 336 10.09 -0.40 -16.50
N GLN A 337 10.46 0.46 -15.55
CA GLN A 337 11.58 1.40 -15.71
C GLN A 337 12.78 1.03 -14.84
N LEU A 338 13.96 1.11 -15.45
CA LEU A 338 15.25 1.05 -14.79
C LEU A 338 15.81 2.47 -14.64
N GLU A 339 16.19 2.81 -13.41
CA GLU A 339 16.87 4.06 -13.10
C GLU A 339 18.28 3.82 -12.58
N PHE A 340 19.24 4.57 -13.13
CA PHE A 340 20.59 4.71 -12.61
C PHE A 340 20.69 6.02 -11.83
N VAL A 341 20.82 5.92 -10.50
CA VAL A 341 20.66 7.04 -9.57
C VAL A 341 21.93 7.21 -8.71
N ARG A 342 22.30 8.45 -8.42
CA ARG A 342 23.24 8.76 -7.31
C ARG A 342 22.54 9.61 -6.25
N ILE A 343 22.19 10.83 -6.64
CA ILE A 343 21.29 11.74 -5.91
C ILE A 343 20.02 11.83 -6.75
N ASP A 344 20.18 12.28 -8.00
CA ASP A 344 19.14 12.32 -9.02
C ASP A 344 19.35 11.20 -10.07
N PRO A 345 18.29 10.81 -10.81
CA PRO A 345 18.39 9.81 -11.88
C PRO A 345 19.17 10.37 -13.08
N PHE A 346 20.30 9.73 -13.41
CA PHE A 346 21.11 10.08 -14.59
C PHE A 346 20.56 9.43 -15.87
N VAL A 347 20.07 8.20 -15.75
CA VAL A 347 19.45 7.45 -16.85
C VAL A 347 18.16 6.84 -16.35
N ARG A 348 17.11 7.01 -17.14
CA ARG A 348 15.82 6.34 -16.97
C ARG A 348 15.45 5.70 -18.30
N THR A 349 15.28 4.38 -18.31
CA THR A 349 15.02 3.60 -19.52
C THR A 349 14.00 2.51 -19.25
N PHE A 350 13.16 2.21 -20.24
CA PHE A 350 12.22 1.10 -20.16
C PHE A 350 12.92 -0.25 -20.36
N LEU A 351 12.61 -1.21 -19.50
CA LEU A 351 13.03 -2.59 -19.65
C LEU A 351 12.29 -3.26 -20.80
N LYS A 352 13.02 -3.98 -21.65
CA LYS A 352 12.42 -4.78 -22.72
C LYS A 352 12.35 -6.22 -22.29
N ARG A 353 11.21 -6.86 -22.56
CA ARG A 353 11.05 -8.30 -22.31
C ARG A 353 11.89 -9.08 -23.32
N ASN A 354 12.86 -9.85 -22.82
CA ASN A 354 13.69 -10.72 -23.64
C ASN A 354 13.29 -12.18 -23.32
N GLY A 355 12.73 -12.88 -24.30
CA GLY A 355 12.06 -14.19 -24.13
C GLY A 355 12.97 -15.38 -23.84
N VAL A 356 13.97 -15.25 -22.98
CA VAL A 356 14.86 -16.36 -22.64
C VAL A 356 14.21 -17.21 -21.54
N CYS A 357 13.68 -18.35 -21.97
CA CYS A 357 13.16 -19.50 -21.22
C CYS A 357 11.65 -19.53 -20.90
N ALA A 358 10.99 -20.60 -21.37
CA ALA A 358 9.54 -20.85 -21.27
C ALA A 358 9.00 -21.03 -19.82
N SER A 359 9.86 -20.94 -18.81
CA SER A 359 9.52 -21.04 -17.39
C SER A 359 9.86 -19.79 -16.57
N LEU A 360 10.63 -18.82 -17.11
CA LEU A 360 11.06 -17.60 -16.41
C LEU A 360 11.17 -16.47 -17.43
N ALA A 361 10.33 -15.43 -17.34
CA ALA A 361 10.52 -14.26 -18.20
C ALA A 361 11.51 -13.30 -17.55
N ALA A 362 12.62 -13.10 -18.24
CA ALA A 362 13.59 -12.07 -17.92
C ALA A 362 13.24 -10.76 -18.67
N HIS A 363 13.31 -9.65 -17.96
CA HIS A 363 13.33 -8.32 -18.54
C HIS A 363 14.77 -7.85 -18.59
N ALA A 364 15.23 -7.29 -19.71
CA ALA A 364 16.61 -6.89 -19.89
C ALA A 364 16.74 -5.58 -20.68
N VAL A 365 17.77 -4.79 -20.36
CA VAL A 365 18.18 -3.58 -21.06
C VAL A 365 19.69 -3.53 -21.19
N ARG A 366 20.13 -3.01 -22.33
CA ARG A 366 21.50 -2.57 -22.55
C ARG A 366 21.57 -1.07 -22.33
N ALA A 367 22.44 -0.64 -21.43
CA ALA A 367 22.68 0.76 -21.13
C ALA A 367 24.17 1.07 -21.16
N LEU A 368 24.53 2.25 -21.65
CA LEU A 368 25.86 2.81 -21.48
C LEU A 368 26.00 3.30 -20.04
N HIS A 369 27.08 2.92 -19.35
CA HIS A 369 27.40 3.48 -18.04
C HIS A 369 27.73 4.98 -18.20
N PRO A 370 26.90 5.90 -17.68
CA PRO A 370 27.16 7.33 -17.83
C PRO A 370 28.39 7.72 -17.01
N LEU A 371 29.01 8.82 -17.43
CA LEU A 371 30.35 9.23 -17.07
C LEU A 371 30.64 9.33 -15.56
N GLY A 372 31.85 8.88 -15.21
CA GLY A 372 32.68 9.31 -14.07
C GLY A 372 32.03 9.42 -12.71
N LEU A 373 32.11 8.36 -11.87
CA LEU A 373 32.32 8.38 -10.40
C LEU A 373 31.84 7.05 -9.74
N PRO A 374 32.38 6.68 -8.56
CA PRO A 374 32.44 5.28 -8.09
C PRO A 374 31.16 4.69 -7.47
N LEU A 375 30.04 5.41 -7.35
CA LEU A 375 28.83 4.89 -6.68
C LEU A 375 27.55 5.26 -7.42
N LEU A 376 27.06 4.33 -8.24
CA LEU A 376 25.72 4.38 -8.85
C LEU A 376 24.84 3.30 -8.22
N ARG A 377 23.67 3.72 -7.72
CA ARG A 377 22.61 2.83 -7.25
C ARG A 377 21.62 2.56 -8.37
N ARG A 378 21.11 1.34 -8.44
CA ARG A 378 20.03 0.97 -9.37
C ARG A 378 18.71 0.94 -8.61
N ARG A 379 17.70 1.59 -9.18
CA ARG A 379 16.34 1.60 -8.65
C ARG A 379 15.41 1.09 -9.75
N LEU A 380 14.64 0.05 -9.42
CA LEU A 380 13.51 -0.39 -10.23
C LEU A 380 12.26 0.29 -9.68
N LEU A 381 11.50 0.94 -10.56
CA LEU A 381 10.20 1.49 -10.22
C LEU A 381 9.15 0.81 -11.10
N HIS A 382 8.22 0.11 -10.46
CA HIS A 382 6.93 -0.23 -11.05
C HIS A 382 5.86 0.25 -10.08
N ASP A 383 5.12 1.29 -10.49
CA ASP A 383 4.08 1.93 -9.68
C ASP A 383 2.73 1.85 -10.41
N GLY A 384 2.27 0.62 -10.61
CA GLY A 384 0.85 0.39 -10.84
C GLY A 384 0.18 0.44 -9.48
N ARG A 385 -0.77 1.37 -9.26
CA ARG A 385 -1.46 1.51 -7.96
C ARG A 385 -2.02 0.22 -7.33
N PRO A 386 -2.33 -0.89 -8.05
CA PRO A 386 -2.66 -2.17 -7.42
C PRO A 386 -1.49 -3.19 -7.29
N LEU A 387 -0.30 -2.86 -7.79
CA LEU A 387 0.88 -3.72 -7.93
C LEU A 387 2.21 -2.94 -7.69
N PRO A 388 2.38 -2.14 -6.62
CA PRO A 388 3.62 -1.41 -6.44
C PRO A 388 4.76 -2.41 -6.15
N LEU A 389 5.79 -2.38 -6.98
CA LEU A 389 7.03 -3.10 -6.77
C LEU A 389 8.18 -2.10 -6.86
N GLN A 390 8.68 -1.70 -5.69
CA GLN A 390 9.86 -0.85 -5.59
C GLN A 390 11.00 -1.68 -4.98
N HIS A 391 11.96 -2.07 -5.81
CA HIS A 391 13.17 -2.75 -5.33
C HIS A 391 14.37 -1.83 -5.52
N ARG A 392 15.03 -1.52 -4.40
CA ARG A 392 16.35 -0.86 -4.40
C ARG A 392 17.40 -1.95 -4.27
N LEU A 393 18.38 -1.97 -5.17
CA LEU A 393 19.54 -2.84 -5.04
C LEU A 393 20.62 -2.13 -4.21
N PRO A 394 21.36 -2.86 -3.35
CA PRO A 394 22.48 -2.28 -2.64
C PRO A 394 23.53 -1.75 -3.62
N PRO A 395 24.27 -0.68 -3.26
CA PRO A 395 25.41 -0.25 -4.06
C PRO A 395 26.45 -1.37 -4.12
N HIS A 396 27.11 -1.52 -5.27
CA HIS A 396 28.28 -2.39 -5.37
C HIS A 396 29.41 -1.72 -4.60
N GLU A 397 29.80 -2.27 -3.45
CA GLU A 397 30.97 -1.80 -2.71
C GLU A 397 32.22 -2.21 -3.49
N GLY A 398 32.95 -1.22 -4.03
CA GLY A 398 34.31 -1.42 -4.49
C GLY A 398 35.23 -1.39 -3.27
N GLU A 399 35.92 -2.49 -2.99
CA GLU A 399 37.00 -2.51 -2.00
C GLU A 399 38.14 -1.57 -2.44
N GLY A 400 38.39 -0.55 -1.61
CA GLY A 400 39.70 -0.18 -1.09
C GLY A 400 40.75 0.41 -2.05
N GLU A 401 41.06 1.69 -1.84
CA GLU A 401 42.42 2.18 -2.09
C GLU A 401 43.43 1.37 -1.26
N GLY A 402 44.49 0.92 -1.92
CA GLY A 402 45.48 0.00 -1.38
C GLY A 402 46.33 0.60 -0.25
N GLY A 403 46.44 -0.17 0.84
CA GLY A 403 47.52 -0.07 1.82
C GLY A 403 48.37 -1.33 1.78
N LEU A 404 49.62 -1.20 1.33
CA LEU A 404 50.65 -2.23 1.28
C LEU A 404 50.91 -2.85 2.67
N SER A 405 50.94 -4.19 2.78
CA SER A 405 52.05 -4.90 3.46
C SER A 405 51.95 -6.43 3.38
N GLY A 406 53.03 -7.02 2.86
CA GLY A 406 53.68 -8.29 3.23
C GLY A 406 52.84 -9.49 3.69
N GLY A 407 52.81 -10.53 2.86
CA GLY A 407 52.34 -11.85 3.28
C GLY A 407 53.25 -12.55 4.27
N HIS A 408 52.71 -13.54 4.96
CA HIS A 408 53.36 -14.81 5.29
C HIS A 408 52.31 -15.86 5.69
N SER A 409 52.72 -17.12 5.51
CA SER A 409 52.05 -18.42 5.61
C SER A 409 51.23 -18.75 6.87
N ALA A 410 50.20 -19.59 6.69
CA ALA A 410 49.41 -20.36 7.67
C ALA A 410 50.25 -21.35 8.55
N PRO A 411 49.72 -22.19 9.50
CA PRO A 411 48.31 -22.52 9.84
C PRO A 411 47.94 -22.86 11.35
N SER A 412 46.62 -22.91 11.64
CA SER A 412 45.87 -23.88 12.51
C SER A 412 46.02 -23.98 14.06
N TRP A 413 45.01 -24.62 14.67
CA TRP A 413 44.76 -25.08 16.08
C TRP A 413 44.06 -24.05 17.01
N ALA A 414 42.81 -24.19 17.48
CA ALA A 414 42.03 -25.24 18.19
C ALA A 414 42.01 -25.08 19.73
N TYR A 415 40.82 -25.29 20.33
CA TYR A 415 40.43 -25.28 21.77
C TYR A 415 40.32 -23.90 22.44
N GLY A 416 39.38 -23.60 23.34
CA GLY A 416 38.35 -24.37 24.03
C GLY A 416 37.67 -23.46 25.08
N ALA A 417 36.45 -23.81 25.49
CA ALA A 417 35.64 -23.10 26.49
C ALA A 417 36.33 -22.93 27.86
N PRO A 418 35.79 -22.07 28.74
CA PRO A 418 35.38 -22.64 30.04
C PRO A 418 34.03 -22.16 30.57
N ARG A 419 33.46 -23.07 31.38
CA ARG A 419 32.23 -23.00 32.17
C ARG A 419 32.32 -22.07 33.38
N GLN A 420 31.14 -21.52 33.69
CA GLN A 420 30.55 -21.16 34.99
C GLN A 420 31.30 -21.52 36.29
N ARG A 421 31.27 -20.56 37.23
CA ARG A 421 30.97 -20.83 38.65
C ARG A 421 30.30 -19.63 39.32
N ALA A 422 29.26 -19.94 40.08
CA ALA A 422 28.42 -19.03 40.86
C ALA A 422 28.96 -18.79 42.28
N GLY A 423 28.50 -17.71 42.91
CA GLY A 423 28.08 -17.75 44.32
C GLY A 423 28.41 -16.56 45.23
N LYS A 424 27.33 -15.91 45.71
CA LYS A 424 27.15 -15.17 46.99
C LYS A 424 27.87 -13.81 47.16
N GLY A 425 27.28 -12.74 47.71
CA GLY A 425 25.96 -12.48 48.28
C GLY A 425 25.95 -11.15 49.07
N ARG A 426 24.73 -10.68 49.42
CA ARG A 426 24.33 -9.66 50.44
C ARG A 426 24.56 -8.17 50.12
N GLU A 427 23.46 -7.39 50.00
CA GLU A 427 22.88 -6.44 50.99
C GLU A 427 23.58 -5.06 50.92
N ALA A 428 22.99 -3.88 51.09
CA ALA A 428 21.66 -3.27 51.05
C ALA A 428 21.90 -1.75 51.30
N PHE A 429 20.91 -0.88 51.03
CA PHE A 429 20.85 0.58 51.30
C PHE A 429 21.72 1.48 50.40
N GLY A 430 21.31 2.65 49.91
CA GLY A 430 20.12 3.49 50.12
C GLY A 430 20.54 4.96 50.00
N GLY A 431 19.71 5.82 49.39
CA GLY A 431 19.72 7.28 49.65
C GLY A 431 20.43 8.20 48.65
N GLU A 432 19.63 8.77 47.74
CA GLU A 432 19.31 10.22 47.66
C GLU A 432 20.38 11.27 47.25
N ALA A 433 20.08 11.89 46.09
CA ALA A 433 20.23 13.28 45.65
C ALA A 433 21.35 14.18 46.23
N THR A 434 22.09 14.83 45.32
CA THR A 434 22.05 16.30 45.09
C THR A 434 23.10 16.73 44.05
N ASP A 435 22.64 17.48 43.05
CA ASP A 435 23.44 18.38 42.19
C ASP A 435 23.82 19.62 43.03
N PRO A 436 24.93 20.36 42.78
CA PRO A 436 24.85 21.33 41.69
C PRO A 436 26.18 21.71 41.00
N GLY A 437 26.07 21.97 39.68
CA GLY A 437 26.53 23.20 39.02
C GLY A 437 28.04 23.50 38.92
N MET A 438 28.55 23.65 37.70
CA MET A 438 29.30 24.85 37.28
C MET A 438 29.74 24.82 35.81
N ASN A 439 29.45 25.93 35.14
CA ASN A 439 30.26 26.67 34.17
C ASN A 439 30.94 25.97 32.98
N LEU A 440 30.39 26.31 31.82
CA LEU A 440 30.98 26.26 30.48
C LEU A 440 32.24 27.14 30.40
N GLY A 441 33.36 26.54 30.00
CA GLY A 441 34.59 27.19 29.55
C GLY A 441 35.19 26.42 28.38
N TRP A 442 35.47 27.11 27.28
CA TRP A 442 36.02 26.57 26.04
C TRP A 442 37.53 26.30 26.16
N GLN A 443 38.02 25.14 25.67
CA GLN A 443 39.26 25.04 24.87
C GLN A 443 39.49 23.65 24.26
N HIS A 444 40.25 23.66 23.16
CA HIS A 444 40.37 22.70 22.06
C HIS A 444 41.00 21.31 22.33
N CYS A 445 40.68 20.41 21.37
CA CYS A 445 41.56 19.44 20.68
C CYS A 445 41.40 17.97 21.08
N GLY A 446 40.96 17.15 20.12
CA GLY A 446 41.04 15.68 20.23
C GLY A 446 40.15 14.95 19.24
N LYS A 447 40.76 14.34 18.22
CA LYS A 447 40.14 13.35 17.33
C LYS A 447 39.47 12.25 18.13
N THR A 448 38.24 11.86 17.79
CA THR A 448 37.74 10.49 17.93
C THR A 448 36.57 10.26 16.98
N SER A 449 36.65 9.12 16.29
CA SER A 449 35.65 8.50 15.45
C SER A 449 34.41 8.10 16.23
N ALA A 450 33.22 8.46 15.75
CA ALA A 450 31.97 7.78 16.09
C ALA A 450 31.09 7.76 14.85
N GLY A 451 30.77 6.55 14.37
CA GLY A 451 29.82 6.33 13.29
C GLY A 451 28.41 6.63 13.76
N THR A 452 27.75 7.55 13.07
CA THR A 452 26.31 7.76 13.20
C THR A 452 25.64 6.96 12.10
N VAL A 453 24.87 5.95 12.50
CA VAL A 453 23.91 5.25 11.64
C VAL A 453 22.83 6.28 11.29
N PHE A 454 22.80 6.70 10.03
CA PHE A 454 21.68 7.48 9.49
C PHE A 454 20.71 6.49 8.84
N ASP A 455 19.55 6.30 9.47
CA ASP A 455 18.39 5.73 8.81
C ASP A 455 17.90 6.72 7.74
N PRO A 456 17.84 6.34 6.45
CA PRO A 456 17.37 7.26 5.43
C PRO A 456 15.83 7.33 5.42
N VAL A 457 15.31 8.43 5.97
CA VAL A 457 13.95 8.93 5.79
C VAL A 457 13.69 9.23 4.30
N LEU A 458 12.51 8.80 3.82
CA LEU A 458 12.08 8.88 2.42
C LEU A 458 11.27 10.17 2.17
N PHE A 459 11.61 10.94 1.14
CA PHE A 459 10.76 12.00 0.59
C PHE A 459 10.10 11.53 -0.71
N PHE A 460 8.79 11.74 -0.86
CA PHE A 460 8.03 11.49 -2.08
C PHE A 460 7.75 12.81 -2.80
N ILE A 461 7.93 12.82 -4.13
CA ILE A 461 7.47 13.91 -5.01
C ILE A 461 6.35 13.31 -5.87
N PRO A 462 5.10 13.79 -5.78
CA PRO A 462 4.00 13.25 -6.55
C PRO A 462 4.09 13.73 -8.02
N SER A 463 4.10 12.77 -8.95
CA SER A 463 3.93 13.04 -10.38
C SER A 463 2.44 13.14 -10.70
N GLN A 464 1.96 14.37 -10.90
CA GLN A 464 0.59 14.68 -11.33
C GLN A 464 0.28 14.11 -12.74
N ASN A 465 -1.00 13.74 -12.92
CA ASN A 465 -1.59 13.17 -14.13
C ASN A 465 -1.32 13.99 -15.40
N LYS A 466 -1.12 13.27 -16.52
CA LYS A 466 -1.34 13.83 -17.86
C LYS A 466 -2.82 13.75 -18.20
N GLU A 467 -3.54 14.85 -18.03
CA GLU A 467 -4.82 15.06 -18.70
C GLU A 467 -4.60 15.62 -20.11
N ALA A 468 -5.44 15.16 -21.03
CA ALA A 468 -5.45 15.54 -22.43
C ALA A 468 -5.83 17.02 -22.60
N VAL A 469 -5.09 17.73 -23.45
CA VAL A 469 -5.37 19.11 -23.86
C VAL A 469 -6.52 19.11 -24.89
N PRO A 470 -7.65 19.80 -24.64
CA PRO A 470 -8.56 20.18 -25.70
C PRO A 470 -8.17 21.56 -26.24
N THR A 471 -8.06 21.65 -27.56
CA THR A 471 -7.94 22.90 -28.32
C THR A 471 -9.19 23.76 -28.14
N GLY A 472 -9.05 24.97 -27.61
CA GLY A 472 -10.14 25.95 -27.53
C GLY A 472 -9.68 27.32 -27.05
N LEU A 473 -9.80 28.32 -27.93
CA LEU A 473 -9.56 29.74 -27.67
C LEU A 473 -10.60 30.30 -26.69
N SER A 474 -10.16 30.88 -25.56
CA SER A 474 -10.86 32.00 -24.91
C SER A 474 -9.99 32.70 -23.88
N SER A 475 -9.80 34.01 -24.10
CA SER A 475 -9.33 35.04 -23.19
C SER A 475 -10.12 35.13 -21.89
N PHE A 476 -9.50 35.42 -20.73
CA PHE A 476 -10.00 36.38 -19.73
C PHE A 476 -8.99 36.65 -18.57
N VAL A 477 -8.63 37.94 -18.48
CA VAL A 477 -8.31 38.87 -17.36
C VAL A 477 -7.93 38.34 -15.96
N VAL A 478 -6.79 38.86 -15.45
CA VAL A 478 -6.28 38.80 -14.07
C VAL A 478 -6.64 40.08 -13.30
N PRO A 479 -7.09 40.04 -12.02
CA PRO A 479 -7.05 41.19 -11.13
C PRO A 479 -5.84 41.17 -10.18
N ARG A 480 -5.18 42.32 -10.04
CA ARG A 480 -4.18 42.68 -9.02
C ARG A 480 -4.86 43.32 -7.80
N LEU A 481 -4.30 43.10 -6.59
CA LEU A 481 -4.10 44.02 -5.44
C LEU A 481 -3.83 43.15 -4.18
N ALA A 482 -2.94 43.42 -3.22
CA ALA A 482 -1.99 44.51 -2.98
C ALA A 482 -0.96 44.10 -1.89
N THR A 483 0.28 44.59 -2.06
CA THR A 483 1.25 45.17 -1.08
C THR A 483 1.83 44.40 0.13
N ALA A 484 3.18 44.40 0.14
CA ALA A 484 4.21 43.93 1.09
C ALA A 484 4.33 44.80 2.39
N PRO A 485 5.44 44.90 3.19
CA PRO A 485 6.83 44.36 3.15
C PRO A 485 7.29 43.65 4.47
N TRP A 486 8.49 43.08 4.71
CA TRP A 486 9.87 43.62 4.79
C TRP A 486 10.92 42.47 4.74
N GLY A 487 12.09 42.72 4.11
CA GLY A 487 13.24 41.79 3.93
C GLY A 487 14.23 41.74 5.12
N PRO A 488 15.57 41.52 4.95
CA PRO A 488 16.39 41.54 3.72
C PRO A 488 17.52 40.44 3.65
N CYS A 489 18.48 40.66 2.74
CA CYS A 489 19.83 40.07 2.58
C CYS A 489 19.95 38.98 1.48
N LEU A 490 20.92 38.98 0.58
CA LEU A 490 21.92 39.93 0.07
C LEU A 490 22.54 39.19 -1.14
N TRP A 491 22.50 39.76 -2.36
CA TRP A 491 23.24 39.25 -3.53
C TRP A 491 24.20 40.33 -4.02
N LEU A 492 25.47 39.96 -4.24
CA LEU A 492 26.55 40.67 -4.94
C LEU A 492 27.43 39.55 -5.56
N VAL A 493 27.98 39.58 -6.77
CA VAL A 493 27.98 40.49 -7.92
C VAL A 493 28.73 39.76 -9.05
N SER A 494 28.41 40.00 -10.33
CA SER A 494 29.34 40.60 -11.32
C SER A 494 28.95 40.35 -12.78
N GLU A 495 28.83 41.46 -13.50
CA GLU A 495 28.47 41.65 -14.91
C GLU A 495 29.64 41.46 -15.88
N LYS A 496 29.31 41.18 -17.15
CA LYS A 496 29.88 41.77 -18.37
C LYS A 496 28.79 41.61 -19.45
N GLY A 497 28.37 42.58 -20.25
CA GLY A 497 28.72 43.97 -20.51
C GLY A 497 27.99 44.32 -21.82
N GLY A 498 27.18 45.37 -21.83
CA GLY A 498 26.36 45.74 -22.99
C GLY A 498 27.12 46.52 -24.08
N ARG A 499 26.49 46.65 -25.25
CA ARG A 499 26.33 47.94 -25.94
C ARG A 499 25.44 47.88 -27.20
N ASP A 500 24.76 49.01 -27.39
CA ASP A 500 24.31 49.67 -28.62
C ASP A 500 22.87 49.44 -29.17
N VAL A 501 22.13 50.55 -29.10
CA VAL A 501 20.83 50.97 -29.69
C VAL A 501 21.21 52.03 -30.75
N PRO A 502 20.55 52.20 -31.94
CA PRO A 502 19.33 53.05 -32.08
C PRO A 502 18.31 52.61 -33.18
N VAL A 503 16.99 52.79 -32.99
CA VAL A 503 16.09 53.91 -33.42
C VAL A 503 16.04 54.03 -34.96
N GLU A 504 14.90 53.97 -35.67
CA GLU A 504 13.88 55.05 -35.80
C GLU A 504 12.69 54.68 -36.72
N HIS A 505 11.61 55.48 -36.59
CA HIS A 505 10.50 55.79 -37.53
C HIS A 505 9.20 54.96 -37.62
N ARG A 506 8.17 55.47 -36.91
CA ARG A 506 6.75 55.63 -37.32
C ARG A 506 6.63 56.62 -38.53
N PRO A 507 5.47 56.89 -39.20
CA PRO A 507 4.07 56.84 -38.70
C PRO A 507 2.92 56.58 -39.74
N ASP A 508 1.68 56.66 -39.23
CA ASP A 508 0.39 56.98 -39.87
C ASP A 508 -0.22 55.99 -40.89
N GLY A 509 -1.53 55.72 -40.95
CA GLY A 509 -2.71 56.27 -40.29
C GLY A 509 -3.99 55.72 -40.96
N HIS A 510 -5.15 56.13 -40.43
CA HIS A 510 -6.50 56.03 -41.00
C HIS A 510 -7.23 54.67 -40.97
N LEU A 511 -8.56 54.56 -40.81
CA LEU A 511 -9.67 55.38 -40.30
C LEU A 511 -10.93 54.48 -40.41
N PHE A 512 -11.89 54.67 -39.50
CA PHE A 512 -13.35 54.44 -39.67
C PHE A 512 -13.92 53.06 -40.08
N GLY A 513 -14.68 52.46 -39.17
CA GLY A 513 -16.12 52.76 -39.11
C GLY A 513 -17.12 51.62 -39.40
N ARG A 514 -17.99 51.37 -38.39
CA ARG A 514 -19.44 50.99 -38.48
C ARG A 514 -19.77 49.64 -39.17
N ALA A 515 -20.82 48.89 -38.83
CA ALA A 515 -21.89 48.91 -37.83
C ALA A 515 -22.77 47.67 -38.07
N ARG A 516 -23.36 47.12 -36.98
CA ARG A 516 -24.70 46.47 -36.87
C ARG A 516 -24.97 45.22 -37.74
N MET A 517 -25.77 44.23 -37.34
CA MET A 517 -26.93 44.15 -36.43
C MET A 517 -26.74 43.04 -35.39
#